data_AF-A0A1X4JM47-F1
#
_entry.id   AF-A0A1X4JM47-F1
#
_cell.length_a   1.000
_cell.length_b   1.000
_cell.length_c   1.000
_cell.angle_alpha   90.00
_cell.angle_beta   90.00
_cell.angle_gamma   90.00
#
_symmetry.space_group_name_H-M   'P 1'
#
loop_
_entity.id
_entity.type
_entity.pdbx_description
1 polymer ?
#
loop_
_entity_poly.entity_id
_entity_poly.type
_entity_poly.pdbx_seq_one_letter_code
_entity_poly.pdbx_strand_id
1 'polypeptide(L)'
;MNWIPQLLAISNGDLTTPEVTQHARYLWKNTVSDPYLLDDGSSFSNIEVLIRYLHVGREYLTSLMDVADANNERYIEVRGHVLSLNTNSDYQKFRSRV
;
A
#
# COMPACT_ATOMS: atom_id res chain seq x y z
N MET A 1 11.92 -13.84 -2.56
CA MET A 1 13.14 -13.05 -2.87
C MET A 1 13.94 -12.89 -1.58
N ASN A 2 15.27 -13.01 -1.59
CA ASN A 2 16.10 -12.78 -0.40
C ASN A 2 16.83 -11.44 -0.54
N TRP A 3 16.44 -10.43 0.25
CA TRP A 3 17.04 -9.09 0.21
C TRP A 3 18.12 -8.86 1.27
N ILE A 4 18.36 -9.82 2.17
CA ILE A 4 19.29 -9.67 3.29
C ILE A 4 20.69 -9.22 2.83
N PRO A 5 21.30 -9.78 1.76
CA PRO A 5 22.63 -9.33 1.31
C PRO A 5 22.66 -7.86 0.86
N GLN A 6 21.58 -7.39 0.22
CA GLN A 6 21.47 -5.99 -0.24
C GLN A 6 21.29 -5.04 0.95
N LEU A 7 20.49 -5.44 1.94
CA LEU A 7 20.26 -4.66 3.16
C LEU A 7 21.51 -4.60 4.06
N LEU A 8 22.31 -5.67 4.12
CA LEU A 8 23.58 -5.63 4.86
C LEU A 8 24.62 -4.72 4.19
N ALA A 9 24.59 -4.61 2.86
CA ALA A 9 25.55 -3.81 2.11
C ALA A 9 25.38 -2.29 2.33
N ILE A 10 24.16 -1.81 2.59
CA ILE A 10 23.87 -0.37 2.75
C ILE A 10 24.23 0.18 4.14
N SER A 11 24.45 -0.68 5.13
CA SER A 11 24.73 -0.27 6.52
C SER A 11 25.92 -1.02 7.15
N ASN A 12 26.81 -1.58 6.32
CA ASN A 12 27.99 -2.33 6.79
C ASN A 12 27.63 -3.44 7.81
N GLY A 13 26.49 -4.11 7.60
CA GLY A 13 26.03 -5.23 8.41
C GLY A 13 25.00 -4.91 9.51
N ASP A 14 24.67 -3.64 9.77
CA ASP A 14 23.67 -3.27 10.79
C ASP A 14 22.26 -3.11 10.21
N LEU A 15 21.39 -4.10 10.42
CA LEU A 15 20.02 -4.10 9.90
C LEU A 15 19.05 -3.19 10.68
N THR A 16 19.50 -2.55 11.77
CA THR A 16 18.64 -1.74 12.64
C THR A 16 18.62 -0.26 12.27
N THR A 17 19.40 0.11 11.26
CA THR A 17 19.53 1.51 10.84
C THR A 17 18.26 2.04 10.13
N PRO A 18 17.96 3.34 10.26
CA PRO A 18 16.87 3.98 9.53
C PRO A 18 16.97 3.80 8.01
N GLU A 19 18.19 3.86 7.47
CA GLU A 19 18.49 3.68 6.05
C GLU A 19 18.09 2.29 5.57
N VAL A 20 18.39 1.24 6.35
CA VAL A 20 17.95 -0.13 6.06
C VAL A 20 16.44 -0.24 6.08
N THR A 21 15.79 0.36 7.06
CA THR A 21 14.32 0.35 7.15
C THR A 21 13.69 1.01 5.93
N GLN A 22 14.20 2.16 5.51
CA GLN A 22 13.71 2.88 4.34
C GLN A 22 13.92 2.07 3.05
N HIS A 23 15.08 1.45 2.89
CA HIS A 23 15.37 0.64 1.72
C HIS A 23 14.54 -0.65 1.67
N ALA A 24 14.34 -1.31 2.81
CA ALA A 24 13.47 -2.48 2.90
C ALA A 24 12.02 -2.14 2.51
N ARG A 25 11.50 -0.97 2.94
CA ARG A 25 10.18 -0.48 2.51
C ARG A 25 10.13 -0.22 1.02
N TYR A 26 11.17 0.37 0.44
CA TYR A 26 11.27 0.57 -1.00
C TYR A 26 11.22 -0.77 -1.75
N LEU A 27 12.03 -1.76 -1.36
CA LEU A 27 12.05 -3.09 -1.99
C LEU A 27 10.69 -3.79 -1.88
N TRP A 28 10.05 -3.71 -0.71
CA TRP A 28 8.71 -4.25 -0.51
C TRP A 28 7.67 -3.58 -1.42
N LYS A 29 7.61 -2.24 -1.45
CA LYS A 29 6.68 -1.50 -2.32
C LYS A 29 6.85 -1.86 -3.79
N ASN A 30 8.09 -2.07 -4.24
CA ASN A 30 8.41 -2.41 -5.63
C ASN A 30 8.16 -3.89 -6.00
N THR A 31 7.80 -4.75 -5.06
CA THR A 31 7.58 -6.18 -5.32
C THR A 31 6.18 -6.65 -4.98
N VAL A 32 5.47 -5.95 -4.11
CA VAL A 32 4.06 -6.24 -3.81
C VAL A 32 3.18 -5.84 -4.99
N SER A 33 2.24 -6.72 -5.36
CA SER A 33 1.28 -6.50 -6.46
C SER A 33 -0.15 -6.31 -5.98
N ASP A 34 -0.38 -6.33 -4.66
CA ASP A 34 -1.68 -6.04 -4.07
C ASP A 34 -2.15 -4.63 -4.49
N PRO A 35 -3.42 -4.44 -4.89
CA PRO A 35 -3.92 -3.18 -5.43
C PRO A 35 -3.95 -2.03 -4.45
N TYR A 36 -4.07 -2.32 -3.15
CA TYR A 36 -4.21 -1.31 -2.12
C TYR A 36 -2.99 -1.29 -1.21
N LEU A 37 -2.32 -0.14 -1.11
CA LEU A 37 -1.30 0.12 -0.11
C LEU A 37 -1.89 1.04 0.96
N LEU A 38 -1.79 0.64 2.22
CA LEU A 38 -2.19 1.44 3.36
C LEU A 38 -0.96 1.91 4.10
N ASP A 39 -0.85 3.23 4.24
CA ASP A 39 0.32 3.90 4.77
C ASP A 39 1.62 3.38 4.11
N ASP A 40 2.73 3.47 4.83
CA ASP A 40 4.04 3.01 4.35
C ASP A 40 4.36 1.54 4.70
N GLY A 41 3.38 0.74 5.12
CA GLY A 41 3.67 -0.55 5.75
C GLY A 41 2.67 -1.68 5.61
N SER A 42 1.54 -1.51 4.93
CA SER A 42 0.57 -2.60 4.74
C SER A 42 0.00 -2.63 3.33
N SER A 43 -0.33 -3.82 2.84
CA SER A 43 -0.99 -4.02 1.55
C SER A 43 -2.19 -4.93 1.68
N PHE A 44 -3.16 -4.74 0.79
CA PHE A 44 -4.40 -5.51 0.80
C PHE A 44 -4.77 -5.93 -0.62
N SER A 45 -4.95 -7.24 -0.81
CA SER A 45 -5.44 -7.86 -2.04
C SER A 45 -6.96 -7.71 -2.23
N ASN A 46 -7.70 -7.42 -1.16
CA ASN A 46 -9.16 -7.48 -1.12
C ASN A 46 -9.75 -6.33 -0.29
N ILE A 47 -10.73 -5.64 -0.86
CA ILE A 47 -11.47 -4.55 -0.22
C ILE A 47 -12.13 -4.96 1.10
N GLU A 48 -12.62 -6.20 1.24
CA GLU A 48 -13.24 -6.70 2.47
C GLU A 48 -12.26 -6.81 3.63
N VAL A 49 -11.01 -7.17 3.34
CA VAL A 49 -9.94 -7.23 4.36
C VAL A 49 -9.58 -5.81 4.78
N LEU A 50 -9.45 -4.90 3.81
CA LEU A 50 -9.18 -3.49 4.03
C LEU A 50 -10.27 -2.82 4.88
N ILE A 51 -11.55 -3.07 4.57
CA ILE A 51 -12.70 -2.56 5.34
C ILE A 51 -12.63 -3.02 6.80
N ARG A 52 -12.38 -4.32 7.02
CA ARG A 52 -12.23 -4.87 8.37
C ARG A 52 -11.06 -4.25 9.13
N TYR A 53 -9.93 -4.06 8.46
CA TYR A 53 -8.75 -3.44 9.05
C TYR A 53 -9.00 -1.99 9.45
N LEU A 54 -9.62 -1.20 8.57
CA LEU A 54 -9.95 0.20 8.81
C LEU A 54 -11.15 0.41 9.76
N HIS A 55 -11.84 -0.68 10.12
CA HIS A 55 -13.07 -0.65 10.92
C HIS A 55 -14.16 0.28 10.36
N VAL A 56 -14.22 0.44 9.03
CA VAL A 56 -15.20 1.31 8.34
C VAL A 56 -16.38 0.51 7.79
N GLY A 57 -17.47 1.19 7.44
CA GLY A 57 -18.56 0.59 6.68
C GLY A 57 -18.16 0.39 5.22
N ARG A 58 -18.65 -0.70 4.58
CA ARG A 58 -18.42 -0.96 3.16
C ARG A 58 -18.87 0.19 2.29
N GLU A 59 -20.12 0.64 2.47
CA GLU A 59 -20.70 1.72 1.67
C GLU A 59 -19.86 3.00 1.73
N TYR A 60 -19.42 3.37 2.93
CA TYR A 60 -18.55 4.52 3.14
C TYR A 60 -17.23 4.41 2.37
N LEU A 61 -16.51 3.30 2.50
CA LEU A 61 -15.24 3.13 1.78
C LEU A 61 -15.46 3.10 0.26
N THR A 62 -16.51 2.42 -0.20
CA THR A 62 -16.80 2.35 -1.64
C THR A 62 -17.15 3.71 -2.21
N SER A 63 -17.93 4.54 -1.50
CA SER A 63 -18.26 5.89 -1.96
C SER A 63 -17.02 6.79 -2.02
N LEU A 64 -16.11 6.69 -1.05
CA LEU A 64 -14.83 7.42 -1.11
C LEU A 64 -13.99 6.99 -2.31
N MET A 65 -13.91 5.69 -2.57
CA MET A 65 -13.19 5.17 -3.72
C MET A 65 -13.82 5.60 -5.05
N ASP A 66 -15.15 5.60 -5.16
CA ASP A 66 -15.86 6.06 -6.35
C ASP A 66 -15.59 7.56 -6.62
N VAL A 67 -15.55 8.38 -5.57
CA VAL A 67 -15.17 9.81 -5.66
C VAL A 67 -13.73 9.98 -6.11
N ALA A 68 -12.79 9.22 -5.51
CA ALA A 68 -11.39 9.24 -5.88
C ALA A 68 -11.19 8.88 -7.36
N ASP A 69 -11.87 7.82 -7.81
CA ASP A 69 -11.82 7.36 -9.19
C ASP A 69 -12.43 8.38 -10.17
N ALA A 70 -13.46 9.11 -9.76
CA ALA A 70 -14.05 10.19 -10.56
C ALA A 70 -13.09 11.39 -10.71
N ASN A 71 -12.31 11.67 -9.66
CA ASN A 71 -11.33 12.74 -9.63
C ASN A 71 -9.95 12.33 -10.18
N ASN A 72 -9.76 11.07 -10.57
CA ASN A 72 -8.46 10.47 -10.91
C ASN A 72 -7.42 10.58 -9.79
N GLU A 73 -7.87 10.56 -8.54
CA GLU A 73 -7.01 10.51 -7.37
C GLU A 73 -6.36 9.12 -7.25
N ARG A 74 -5.10 9.09 -6.79
CA ARG A 74 -4.35 7.85 -6.55
C ARG A 74 -4.20 7.53 -5.06
N TYR A 75 -4.69 8.42 -4.20
CA TYR A 75 -4.69 8.27 -2.76
C TYR A 75 -5.96 8.89 -2.15
N ILE A 76 -6.43 8.32 -1.04
CA ILE A 76 -7.52 8.86 -0.22
C ILE A 76 -7.17 8.73 1.26
N GLU A 77 -7.67 9.65 2.08
CA GLU A 77 -7.57 9.55 3.53
C GLU A 77 -8.80 8.84 4.09
N VAL A 78 -8.58 7.81 4.91
CA VAL A 78 -9.63 7.03 5.55
C VAL A 78 -9.29 6.86 7.02
N ARG A 79 -10.02 7.55 7.91
CA ARG A 79 -9.80 7.50 9.37
C ARG A 79 -8.35 7.76 9.80
N GLY A 80 -7.68 8.73 9.19
CA GLY A 80 -6.30 9.08 9.50
C GLY A 80 -5.25 8.16 8.90
N HIS A 81 -5.66 7.19 8.07
CA HIS A 81 -4.75 6.39 7.24
C HIS A 81 -4.76 6.89 5.81
N VAL A 82 -3.63 6.78 5.12
CA VAL A 82 -3.53 7.07 3.69
C VAL A 82 -3.62 5.77 2.92
N LEU A 83 -4.71 5.62 2.16
CA LEU A 83 -4.89 4.50 1.24
C LEU A 83 -4.47 4.95 -0.16
N SER A 84 -3.57 4.21 -0.81
CA SER A 84 -3.12 4.50 -2.17
C SER A 84 -3.28 3.29 -3.10
N LEU A 85 -3.48 3.58 -4.39
CA LEU A 85 -3.42 2.57 -5.44
C LEU A 85 -1.97 2.16 -5.70
N ASN A 86 -1.72 0.85 -5.68
CA ASN A 86 -0.42 0.31 -6.01
C ASN A 86 -0.17 0.38 -7.52
N THR A 87 0.87 1.12 -7.92
CA THR A 87 1.30 1.23 -9.31
C THR A 87 1.87 -0.06 -9.89
N ASN A 88 2.28 -1.00 -9.04
CA ASN A 88 2.76 -2.33 -9.43
C ASN A 88 1.64 -3.36 -9.59
N SER A 89 0.39 -2.95 -9.31
CA SER A 89 -0.79 -3.76 -9.59
C SER A 89 -1.38 -3.41 -10.95
N ASP A 90 -2.20 -4.30 -11.51
CA ASP A 90 -2.94 -4.02 -12.74
C ASP A 90 -4.13 -3.05 -12.54
N TYR A 91 -4.37 -2.60 -11.30
CA TYR A 91 -5.51 -1.74 -10.99
C TYR A 91 -5.24 -0.30 -11.41
N GLN A 92 -6.09 0.20 -12.33
CA GLN A 92 -6.06 1.60 -12.75
C GLN A 92 -6.94 2.51 -11.87
N LYS A 93 -7.82 1.91 -11.08
CA LYS A 93 -8.85 2.55 -10.26
C LYS A 93 -9.05 1.78 -8.95
N PHE A 94 -9.45 2.48 -7.89
CA PHE A 94 -9.75 1.86 -6.60
C PHE A 94 -10.89 0.86 -6.73
N ARG A 95 -11.90 1.20 -7.53
CA ARG A 95 -13.00 0.30 -7.88
C ARG A 95 -12.71 -0.30 -9.25
N SER A 96 -11.77 -1.25 -9.28
CA SER A 96 -11.63 -2.11 -10.47
C SER A 96 -12.94 -2.86 -10.67
N ARG A 97 -13.68 -2.49 -11.73
CA ARG A 97 -14.86 -3.24 -12.16
C ARG A 97 -14.33 -4.59 -12.66
N VAL A 98 -14.58 -5.64 -11.90
CA VAL A 98 -14.55 -7.01 -12.43
C VAL A 98 -15.60 -7.11 -13.53
#